data_AF-A0AAC9BDB1-F1
#
_entry.id   AF-A0AAC9BDB1-F1
#
_cell.length_a   1.000
_cell.length_b   1.000
_cell.length_c   1.000
_cell.angle_alpha   90.00
_cell.angle_beta   90.00
_cell.angle_gamma   90.00
#
_symmetry.space_group_name_H-M   'P 1'
#
loop_
_entity.id
_entity.type
_entity.pdbx_description
1 polymer ?
#
loop_
_entity_poly.entity_id
_entity_poly.type
_entity_poly.pdbx_seq_one_letter_code
_entity_poly.pdbx_strand_id
1 'polypeptide(L)'
;MLITQAQARGFSIIVVTGALAMIGLVTMAAWPLVQDHSRRAALSADRALALSEAERALDAAECEIATATGTPPRRGCAGVRDAARAAALNPITLAGFRPGQCGDALCSPLTGQTAQGLSDLLTTADKARAVPAALAETWREPAQPARYVIEPIPDALPGEWAQAGTARAPSLFRITAVGFGLTEKVTVMLQSVYRPQADKP
;
A
#
# COMPACT_ATOMS: atom_id res chain seq x y z
N MET A 1 -10.28 56.36 54.95
CA MET A 1 -9.99 56.04 53.53
C MET A 1 -8.93 54.95 53.32
N LEU A 2 -8.15 54.54 54.33
CA LEU A 2 -7.13 53.48 54.19
C LEU A 2 -7.71 52.03 54.18
N ILE A 3 -8.88 51.80 54.77
CA ILE A 3 -9.49 50.46 54.89
C ILE A 3 -10.14 49.99 53.57
N THR A 4 -10.75 50.92 52.82
CA THR A 4 -11.36 50.62 51.51
C THR A 4 -10.33 50.27 50.44
N GLN A 5 -9.12 50.84 50.50
CA GLN A 5 -8.03 50.48 49.59
C GLN A 5 -7.47 49.07 49.86
N ALA A 6 -7.40 48.63 51.11
CA ALA A 6 -6.98 47.27 51.46
C ALA A 6 -8.04 46.22 51.04
N GLN A 7 -9.32 46.51 51.24
CA GLN A 7 -10.43 45.65 50.80
C GLN A 7 -10.53 45.51 49.27
N ALA A 8 -10.37 46.62 48.54
CA ALA A 8 -10.36 46.59 47.07
C ALA A 8 -9.16 45.83 46.49
N ARG A 9 -7.98 45.94 47.12
CA ARG A 9 -6.79 45.17 46.72
C ARG A 9 -6.94 43.67 46.99
N GLY A 10 -7.52 43.29 48.12
CA GLY A 10 -7.80 41.88 48.43
C GLY A 10 -8.80 41.23 47.47
N PHE A 11 -9.88 41.94 47.13
CA PHE A 11 -10.88 41.47 46.16
C PHE A 11 -10.29 41.33 44.75
N SER A 12 -9.46 42.30 44.33
CA SER A 12 -8.76 42.23 43.03
C SER A 12 -7.80 41.03 42.96
N ILE A 13 -7.13 40.67 44.05
CA ILE A 13 -6.23 39.50 44.08
C ILE A 13 -7.01 38.20 43.93
N ILE A 14 -8.15 38.05 44.61
CA ILE A 14 -8.97 36.83 44.53
C ILE A 14 -9.51 36.62 43.11
N VAL A 15 -10.05 37.68 42.49
CA VAL A 15 -10.58 37.59 41.12
C VAL A 15 -9.48 37.25 40.11
N VAL A 16 -8.32 37.89 40.20
CA VAL A 16 -7.19 37.64 39.31
C VAL A 16 -6.63 36.22 39.52
N THR A 17 -6.49 35.79 40.76
CA THR A 17 -5.98 34.44 41.07
C THR A 17 -6.96 33.37 40.60
N GLY A 18 -8.27 33.57 40.81
CA GLY A 18 -9.32 32.68 40.29
C GLY A 18 -9.32 32.62 38.77
N ALA A 19 -9.20 33.77 38.09
CA ALA A 19 -9.11 33.83 36.64
C ALA A 19 -7.85 33.11 36.12
N LEU A 20 -6.68 33.35 36.73
CA LEU A 20 -5.43 32.66 36.40
C LEU A 20 -5.51 31.15 36.65
N ALA A 21 -6.14 30.72 37.74
CA ALA A 21 -6.35 29.30 38.04
C ALA A 21 -7.25 28.64 37.00
N MET A 22 -8.34 29.30 36.60
CA MET A 22 -9.23 28.82 35.53
C MET A 22 -8.50 28.73 34.19
N ILE A 23 -7.73 29.76 33.81
CA ILE A 23 -6.91 29.75 32.59
C ILE A 23 -5.88 28.61 32.65
N GLY A 24 -5.20 28.43 33.79
CA GLY A 24 -4.25 27.34 34.00
C GLY A 24 -4.87 25.97 33.79
N LEU A 25 -6.04 25.72 34.39
CA LEU A 25 -6.79 24.47 34.22
C LEU A 25 -7.18 24.23 32.76
N VAL A 26 -7.63 25.28 32.05
CA VAL A 26 -7.95 25.17 30.62
C VAL A 26 -6.72 24.85 29.77
N THR A 27 -5.58 25.51 30.01
CA THR A 27 -4.33 25.23 29.27
C THR A 27 -3.83 23.81 29.52
N MET A 28 -3.92 23.32 30.75
CA MET A 28 -3.51 21.96 31.11
C MET A 28 -4.40 20.91 30.44
N ALA A 29 -5.70 21.19 30.31
CA ALA A 29 -6.64 20.34 29.58
C ALA A 29 -6.43 20.38 28.05
N ALA A 30 -5.98 21.50 27.48
CA ALA A 30 -5.75 21.65 26.05
C ALA A 30 -4.46 20.97 25.55
N TRP A 31 -3.44 20.83 26.40
CA TRP A 31 -2.15 20.24 26.05
C TRP A 31 -2.24 18.82 25.43
N PRO A 32 -2.92 17.83 26.03
CA PRO A 32 -3.04 16.50 25.44
C PRO A 32 -3.77 16.50 24.10
N LEU A 33 -4.72 17.42 23.87
CA LEU A 33 -5.44 17.54 22.59
C LEU A 33 -4.49 17.95 21.46
N VAL A 34 -3.57 18.88 21.72
CA VAL A 34 -2.59 19.32 20.72
C VAL A 34 -1.61 18.20 20.39
N GLN A 35 -1.14 17.45 21.41
CA GLN A 35 -0.26 16.30 21.20
C GLN A 35 -0.95 15.17 20.42
N ASP A 36 -2.22 14.92 20.70
CA ASP A 36 -2.99 13.91 19.97
C ASP A 36 -3.23 14.34 18.52
N HIS A 37 -3.55 15.62 18.28
CA HIS A 37 -3.71 16.14 16.92
C HIS A 37 -2.42 16.03 16.09
N SER A 38 -1.27 16.38 16.67
CA SER A 38 0.03 16.27 15.97
C SER A 38 0.39 14.82 15.67
N ARG A 39 0.14 13.90 16.61
CA ARG A 39 0.36 12.46 16.41
C ARG A 39 -0.53 11.90 15.31
N ARG A 40 -1.83 12.27 15.29
CA ARG A 40 -2.76 11.86 14.24
C ARG A 40 -2.34 12.40 12.87
N ALA A 41 -1.92 13.67 12.80
CA ALA A 41 -1.43 14.28 11.57
C ALA A 41 -0.17 13.55 11.04
N ALA A 42 0.78 13.23 11.92
CA ALA A 42 1.98 12.47 11.55
C ALA A 42 1.62 11.07 11.02
N LEU A 43 0.72 10.34 11.71
CA LEU A 43 0.27 9.02 11.27
C LEU A 43 -0.51 9.07 9.95
N SER A 44 -1.33 10.10 9.73
CA SER A 44 -2.03 10.26 8.45
C SER A 44 -1.07 10.53 7.30
N ALA A 45 -0.04 11.34 7.54
CA ALA A 45 0.99 11.61 6.54
C ALA A 45 1.83 10.38 6.23
N ASP A 46 2.16 9.59 7.25
CA ASP A 46 2.89 8.33 7.12
C ASP A 46 2.08 7.29 6.33
N ARG A 47 0.78 7.17 6.63
CA ARG A 47 -0.14 6.30 5.88
C ARG A 47 -0.32 6.76 4.43
N ALA A 48 -0.35 8.07 4.17
CA ALA A 48 -0.45 8.61 2.81
C ALA A 48 0.80 8.27 1.98
N LEU A 49 1.99 8.33 2.59
CA LEU A 49 3.22 7.86 1.96
C LEU A 49 3.14 6.36 1.64
N ALA A 50 2.77 5.54 2.62
CA ALA A 50 2.62 4.10 2.43
C ALA A 50 1.60 3.76 1.32
N LEU A 51 0.49 4.50 1.23
CA LEU A 51 -0.50 4.33 0.18
C LEU A 51 0.07 4.70 -1.20
N SER A 52 0.70 5.86 -1.32
CA SER A 52 1.34 6.30 -2.58
C SER A 52 2.38 5.29 -3.07
N GLU A 53 3.16 4.72 -2.16
CA GLU A 53 4.14 3.67 -2.48
C GLU A 53 3.46 2.36 -2.92
N ALA A 54 2.34 1.99 -2.28
CA ALA A 54 1.58 0.80 -2.67
C ALA A 54 0.94 0.96 -4.06
N GLU A 55 0.38 2.14 -4.37
CA GLU A 55 -0.17 2.47 -5.69
C GLU A 55 0.91 2.41 -6.76
N ARG A 56 2.10 2.93 -6.45
CA ARG A 56 3.27 2.86 -7.34
C ARG A 56 3.71 1.43 -7.64
N ALA A 57 3.69 0.55 -6.63
CA ALA A 57 3.96 -0.87 -6.81
C ALA A 57 2.88 -1.57 -7.63
N LEU A 58 1.61 -1.19 -7.44
CA LEU A 58 0.50 -1.69 -8.22
C LEU A 58 0.61 -1.28 -9.70
N ASP A 59 0.88 0.00 -9.97
CA ASP A 59 1.06 0.54 -11.31
C ASP A 59 2.26 -0.12 -12.03
N ALA A 60 3.36 -0.37 -11.32
CA ALA A 60 4.53 -1.07 -11.88
C ALA A 60 4.18 -2.51 -12.30
N ALA A 61 3.42 -3.23 -11.48
CA ALA A 61 2.97 -4.58 -11.79
C ALA A 61 1.97 -4.63 -12.95
N GLU A 62 0.99 -3.72 -12.97
CA GLU A 62 0.04 -3.60 -14.09
C GLU A 62 0.76 -3.27 -15.39
N CYS A 63 1.78 -2.40 -15.32
CA CYS A 63 2.64 -2.06 -16.45
C CYS A 63 3.42 -3.26 -16.99
N GLU A 64 3.98 -4.06 -16.08
CA GLU A 64 4.71 -5.28 -16.41
C GLU A 64 3.80 -6.28 -17.12
N ILE A 65 2.62 -6.56 -16.56
CA ILE A 65 1.65 -7.49 -17.17
C ILE A 65 1.18 -6.96 -18.52
N ALA A 66 0.87 -5.66 -18.62
CA ALA A 66 0.42 -5.05 -19.87
C ALA A 66 1.45 -5.26 -20.98
N THR A 67 2.71 -4.95 -20.68
CA THR A 67 3.81 -5.05 -21.65
C THR A 67 4.20 -6.50 -21.97
N ALA A 68 4.14 -7.40 -20.98
CA ALA A 68 4.36 -8.84 -21.17
C ALA A 68 3.30 -9.52 -22.04
N THR A 69 2.04 -9.07 -21.94
CA THR A 69 0.89 -9.68 -22.62
C THR A 69 0.50 -8.98 -23.91
N GLY A 70 1.19 -7.91 -24.29
CA GLY A 70 0.82 -7.09 -25.46
C GLY A 70 -0.44 -6.25 -25.25
N THR A 71 -0.97 -6.19 -24.03
CA THR A 71 -2.10 -5.32 -23.69
C THR A 71 -1.64 -3.86 -23.76
N PRO A 72 -2.39 -2.95 -24.43
CA PRO A 72 -2.04 -1.54 -24.48
C PRO A 72 -1.81 -0.97 -23.06
N PRO A 73 -0.58 -0.56 -22.71
CA PRO A 73 -0.29 -0.13 -21.36
C PRO A 73 -0.84 1.29 -21.13
N ARG A 74 -0.95 1.68 -19.84
CA ARG A 74 -1.20 3.09 -19.50
C ARG A 74 -0.06 3.97 -20.02
N ARG A 75 -0.37 5.24 -20.32
CA ARG A 75 0.65 6.21 -20.75
C ARG A 75 1.77 6.30 -19.72
N GLY A 76 3.02 6.36 -20.17
CA GLY A 76 4.20 6.46 -19.29
C GLY A 76 4.80 5.11 -18.85
N CYS A 77 4.23 3.99 -19.30
CA CYS A 77 4.81 2.66 -19.11
C CYS A 77 6.07 2.45 -19.94
N ALA A 78 7.24 2.52 -19.30
CA ALA A 78 8.48 1.99 -19.86
C ALA A 78 8.57 0.49 -19.49
N GLY A 79 8.07 -0.37 -20.38
CA GLY A 79 7.94 -1.80 -20.14
C GLY A 79 9.24 -2.50 -19.75
N VAL A 80 9.11 -3.59 -18.98
CA VAL A 80 10.16 -4.56 -18.74
C VAL A 80 10.47 -5.26 -20.08
N ARG A 81 11.59 -4.91 -20.73
CA ARG A 81 12.04 -5.56 -21.98
C ARG A 81 12.80 -6.85 -21.71
N ASP A 82 12.27 -7.71 -20.86
CA ASP A 82 12.82 -9.06 -20.66
C ASP A 82 11.86 -10.09 -21.27
N ALA A 83 12.31 -10.71 -22.36
CA ALA A 83 11.55 -11.72 -23.07
C ALA A 83 11.28 -12.97 -22.22
N ALA A 84 12.22 -13.35 -21.34
CA ALA A 84 12.04 -14.49 -20.45
C ALA A 84 10.93 -14.18 -19.44
N ARG A 85 10.90 -12.95 -18.93
CA ARG A 85 9.85 -12.48 -18.02
C ARG A 85 8.49 -12.39 -18.69
N ALA A 86 8.44 -11.87 -19.92
CA ALA A 86 7.20 -11.82 -20.69
C ALA A 86 6.63 -13.23 -20.94
N ALA A 87 7.49 -14.20 -21.27
CA ALA A 87 7.09 -15.59 -21.42
C ALA A 87 6.58 -16.21 -20.11
N ALA A 88 7.16 -15.85 -18.97
CA ALA A 88 6.74 -16.30 -17.64
C ALA A 88 5.32 -15.82 -17.28
N LEU A 89 4.94 -14.61 -17.73
CA LEU A 89 3.63 -13.98 -17.53
C LEU A 89 2.59 -14.32 -18.61
N ASN A 90 2.82 -15.36 -19.42
CA ASN A 90 1.86 -15.78 -20.44
C ASN A 90 0.53 -16.25 -19.78
N PRO A 91 -0.62 -15.66 -20.14
CA PRO A 91 -1.90 -15.94 -19.49
C PRO A 91 -2.49 -17.32 -19.81
N ILE A 92 -1.98 -18.02 -20.82
CA ILE A 92 -2.47 -19.33 -21.25
C ILE A 92 -1.59 -20.44 -20.67
N THR A 93 -0.26 -20.30 -20.79
CA THR A 93 0.69 -21.34 -20.38
C THR A 93 1.10 -21.23 -18.93
N LEU A 94 1.03 -20.03 -18.33
CA LEU A 94 1.44 -19.75 -16.95
C LEU A 94 2.88 -20.24 -16.64
N ALA A 95 3.79 -20.15 -17.61
CA ALA A 95 5.12 -20.79 -17.54
C ALA A 95 5.97 -20.36 -16.32
N GLY A 96 5.76 -19.15 -15.80
CA GLY A 96 6.44 -18.63 -14.62
C GLY A 96 5.86 -19.07 -13.28
N PHE A 97 4.68 -19.69 -13.28
CA PHE A 97 3.92 -19.99 -12.07
C PHE A 97 4.07 -21.46 -11.68
N ARG A 98 4.61 -21.70 -10.48
CA ARG A 98 4.79 -23.05 -9.92
C ARG A 98 3.84 -23.26 -8.75
N PRO A 99 2.96 -24.27 -8.77
CA PRO A 99 2.00 -24.52 -7.69
C PRO A 99 2.69 -24.62 -6.32
N GLY A 100 2.14 -23.90 -5.34
CA GLY A 100 2.65 -23.82 -3.97
C GLY A 100 3.95 -23.03 -3.80
N GLN A 101 4.38 -22.27 -4.81
CA GLN A 101 5.66 -21.54 -4.78
C GLN A 101 5.51 -20.10 -5.26
N CYS A 102 6.43 -19.26 -4.78
CA CYS A 102 6.66 -17.92 -5.29
C CYS A 102 8.11 -17.80 -5.77
N GLY A 103 8.33 -17.29 -6.97
CA GLY A 103 9.66 -17.00 -7.51
C GLY A 103 9.62 -15.77 -8.41
N ASP A 104 10.55 -14.84 -8.20
CA ASP A 104 10.61 -13.57 -8.94
C ASP A 104 9.24 -12.85 -8.98
N ALA A 105 8.59 -12.70 -7.82
CA ALA A 105 7.24 -12.10 -7.70
C ALA A 105 6.08 -12.85 -8.37
N LEU A 106 6.28 -14.04 -8.93
CA LEU A 106 5.21 -14.88 -9.48
C LEU A 106 4.86 -15.96 -8.47
N CYS A 107 3.62 -15.92 -7.99
CA CYS A 107 3.11 -16.81 -6.96
C CYS A 107 1.96 -17.66 -7.51
N SER A 108 1.92 -18.95 -7.17
CA SER A 108 0.77 -19.80 -7.44
C SER A 108 0.32 -20.52 -6.17
N PRO A 109 -0.39 -19.84 -5.26
CA PRO A 109 -0.81 -20.44 -4.00
C PRO A 109 -1.71 -21.66 -4.21
N LEU A 110 -1.59 -22.65 -3.32
CA LEU A 110 -2.53 -23.77 -3.25
C LEU A 110 -3.82 -23.36 -2.51
N THR A 111 -4.84 -24.20 -2.56
CA THR A 111 -6.08 -24.00 -1.80
C THR A 111 -5.78 -23.74 -0.31
N GLY A 112 -6.26 -22.62 0.22
CA GLY A 112 -6.02 -22.19 1.59
C GLY A 112 -4.74 -21.37 1.81
N GLN A 113 -3.92 -21.17 0.78
CA GLN A 113 -2.77 -20.26 0.81
C GLN A 113 -3.11 -18.92 0.14
N THR A 114 -2.35 -17.88 0.49
CA THR A 114 -2.39 -16.57 -0.18
C THR A 114 -1.03 -16.24 -0.77
N ALA A 115 -0.99 -15.49 -1.87
CA ALA A 115 0.26 -15.02 -2.44
C ALA A 115 1.07 -14.19 -1.42
N GLN A 116 0.38 -13.33 -0.66
CA GLN A 116 0.98 -12.54 0.43
C GLN A 116 1.73 -13.40 1.46
N GLY A 117 1.10 -14.47 1.96
CA GLY A 117 1.69 -15.34 2.97
C GLY A 117 2.82 -16.21 2.40
N LEU A 118 2.67 -16.66 1.16
CA LEU A 118 3.65 -17.53 0.50
C LEU A 118 4.95 -16.77 0.12
N SER A 119 4.81 -15.49 -0.23
CA SER A 119 5.93 -14.60 -0.56
C SER A 119 6.55 -13.92 0.67
N ASP A 120 5.88 -13.98 1.82
CA ASP A 120 6.23 -13.20 3.02
C ASP A 120 6.39 -11.70 2.70
N LEU A 121 5.37 -11.16 2.01
CA LEU A 121 5.43 -9.87 1.31
C LEU A 121 5.78 -8.67 2.21
N LEU A 122 5.45 -8.75 3.51
CA LEU A 122 5.65 -7.67 4.46
C LEU A 122 7.06 -7.64 5.06
N THR A 123 7.82 -8.73 4.96
CA THR A 123 9.09 -8.89 5.67
C THR A 123 10.27 -9.04 4.69
N THR A 124 10.17 -9.89 3.66
CA THR A 124 11.29 -10.22 2.76
C THR A 124 11.01 -9.79 1.33
N ALA A 125 12.06 -9.40 0.61
CA ALA A 125 11.95 -9.00 -0.79
C ALA A 125 12.28 -10.17 -1.75
N ASP A 126 12.82 -11.29 -1.26
CA ASP A 126 13.40 -12.35 -2.11
C ASP A 126 12.39 -13.00 -3.06
N LYS A 127 11.12 -13.07 -2.65
CA LYS A 127 10.03 -13.67 -3.44
C LYS A 127 9.12 -12.63 -4.07
N ALA A 128 9.35 -11.34 -3.81
CA ALA A 128 8.60 -10.22 -4.32
C ALA A 128 9.48 -9.38 -5.26
N ARG A 129 8.87 -8.45 -5.98
CA ARG A 129 9.63 -7.52 -6.82
C ARG A 129 9.56 -6.14 -6.19
N ALA A 130 10.72 -5.63 -5.80
CA ALA A 130 10.84 -4.27 -5.29
C ALA A 130 10.72 -3.26 -6.44
N VAL A 131 10.03 -2.17 -6.18
CA VAL A 131 9.94 -1.03 -7.08
C VAL A 131 11.02 -0.03 -6.67
N PRO A 132 11.92 0.37 -7.59
CA PRO A 132 12.97 1.35 -7.31
C PRO A 132 12.38 2.57 -6.64
N ALA A 133 13.02 3.20 -5.65
CA ALA A 133 12.47 4.43 -5.05
C ALA A 133 12.20 5.49 -6.13
N ALA A 134 11.13 6.28 -5.96
CA ALA A 134 10.95 7.45 -6.81
C ALA A 134 12.17 8.36 -6.64
N LEU A 135 12.74 8.88 -7.74
CA LEU A 135 13.86 9.80 -7.68
C LEU A 135 13.52 10.95 -6.72
N ALA A 136 14.41 11.17 -5.76
CA ALA A 136 14.20 11.94 -4.54
C ALA A 136 13.79 13.40 -4.80
N GLU A 137 12.50 13.65 -5.00
CA GLU A 137 11.90 14.99 -4.87
C GLU A 137 11.15 15.17 -3.55
N THR A 138 10.99 14.09 -2.78
CA THR A 138 10.28 14.08 -1.50
C THR A 138 11.24 13.94 -0.33
N TRP A 139 11.18 14.87 0.63
CA TRP A 139 11.92 14.83 1.91
C TRP A 139 11.53 13.65 2.84
N ARG A 140 10.78 12.67 2.35
CA ARG A 140 10.23 11.53 3.09
C ARG A 140 10.46 10.27 2.30
N GLU A 141 11.47 9.51 2.70
CA GLU A 141 11.78 8.21 2.11
C GLU A 141 11.06 7.10 2.90
N PRO A 142 10.46 6.12 2.22
CA PRO A 142 9.85 4.99 2.90
C PRO A 142 10.93 4.13 3.58
N ALA A 143 10.59 3.53 4.72
CA ALA A 143 11.49 2.66 5.48
C ALA A 143 12.00 1.46 4.65
N GLN A 144 11.18 1.01 3.70
CA GLN A 144 11.51 -0.07 2.78
C GLN A 144 10.92 0.23 1.39
N PRO A 145 11.55 -0.25 0.31
CA PRO A 145 10.98 -0.09 -1.03
C PRO A 145 9.61 -0.78 -1.13
N ALA A 146 8.70 -0.14 -1.86
CA ALA A 146 7.44 -0.76 -2.23
C ALA A 146 7.70 -2.04 -3.03
N ARG A 147 6.81 -3.02 -2.94
CA ARG A 147 6.99 -4.31 -3.64
C ARG A 147 5.66 -4.95 -3.97
N TYR A 148 5.66 -5.85 -4.94
CA TYR A 148 4.46 -6.56 -5.36
C TYR A 148 4.74 -8.03 -5.67
N VAL A 149 3.65 -8.80 -5.71
CA VAL A 149 3.56 -10.16 -6.24
C VAL A 149 2.35 -10.28 -7.16
N ILE A 150 2.44 -11.21 -8.11
CA ILE A 150 1.42 -11.51 -9.10
C ILE A 150 1.04 -12.97 -8.94
N GLU A 151 -0.26 -13.27 -8.98
CA GLU A 151 -0.77 -14.63 -8.98
C GLU A 151 -1.82 -14.83 -10.08
N PRO A 152 -1.87 -16.00 -10.74
CA PRO A 152 -2.86 -16.28 -11.75
C PRO A 152 -4.16 -16.73 -11.08
N ILE A 153 -5.28 -16.22 -11.57
CA ILE A 153 -6.61 -16.67 -11.17
C ILE A 153 -7.38 -17.15 -12.42
N PRO A 154 -8.18 -18.22 -12.30
CA PRO A 154 -8.98 -18.70 -13.42
C PRO A 154 -10.04 -17.66 -13.81
N ASP A 155 -10.21 -17.44 -15.11
CA ASP A 155 -11.22 -16.51 -15.66
C ASP A 155 -12.63 -17.10 -15.72
N ALA A 156 -12.79 -18.38 -15.39
CA ALA A 156 -14.10 -19.04 -15.38
C ALA A 156 -14.15 -20.21 -14.40
N LEU A 157 -15.37 -20.65 -14.10
CA LEU A 157 -15.62 -21.68 -13.09
C LEU A 157 -15.18 -23.07 -13.59
N PRO A 158 -14.80 -23.98 -12.67
CA PRO A 158 -14.53 -25.37 -13.03
C PRO A 158 -15.74 -25.98 -13.76
N GLY A 159 -15.55 -26.41 -15.01
CA GLY A 159 -16.58 -27.08 -15.83
C GLY A 159 -17.07 -26.29 -17.04
N GLU A 160 -16.92 -24.96 -17.09
CA GLU A 160 -17.36 -24.16 -18.24
C GLU A 160 -16.55 -24.46 -19.52
N TRP A 161 -15.30 -24.91 -19.37
CA TRP A 161 -14.38 -25.22 -20.48
C TRP A 161 -14.42 -26.69 -20.93
N ALA A 162 -15.02 -27.56 -20.11
CA ALA A 162 -15.08 -28.99 -20.40
C ALA A 162 -16.10 -29.34 -21.50
N GLN A 163 -17.05 -28.43 -21.78
CA GLN A 163 -18.19 -28.69 -22.67
C GLN A 163 -17.92 -28.34 -24.14
N ALA A 164 -16.82 -27.65 -24.48
CA ALA A 164 -16.71 -27.04 -25.81
C ALA A 164 -15.46 -27.41 -26.64
N GLY A 165 -14.56 -28.27 -26.15
CA GLY A 165 -13.31 -28.58 -26.88
C GLY A 165 -12.47 -27.33 -27.20
N THR A 166 -12.74 -26.23 -26.51
CA THR A 166 -12.18 -24.89 -26.74
C THR A 166 -10.83 -24.75 -26.06
N ALA A 167 -9.93 -24.00 -26.70
CA ALA A 167 -8.66 -23.59 -26.12
C ALA A 167 -8.86 -22.99 -24.72
N ARG A 168 -7.92 -23.28 -23.80
CA ARG A 168 -7.95 -22.84 -22.39
C ARG A 168 -8.12 -21.32 -22.31
N ALA A 169 -9.02 -20.86 -21.44
CA ALA A 169 -9.18 -19.45 -21.12
C ALA A 169 -7.84 -18.81 -20.77
N PRO A 170 -7.57 -17.58 -21.22
CA PRO A 170 -6.54 -16.79 -20.59
C PRO A 170 -6.88 -16.58 -19.11
N SER A 171 -5.90 -16.81 -18.23
CA SER A 171 -6.01 -16.47 -16.82
C SER A 171 -6.03 -14.96 -16.61
N LEU A 172 -6.72 -14.52 -15.56
CA LEU A 172 -6.55 -13.19 -15.01
C LEU A 172 -5.35 -13.21 -14.05
N PHE A 173 -4.85 -12.03 -13.72
CA PHE A 173 -3.77 -11.88 -12.75
C PHE A 173 -4.24 -11.06 -11.57
N ARG A 174 -4.14 -11.60 -10.36
CA ARG A 174 -4.32 -10.83 -9.13
C ARG A 174 -2.96 -10.30 -8.69
N ILE A 175 -2.91 -9.00 -8.45
CA ILE A 175 -1.70 -8.30 -8.04
C ILE A 175 -1.88 -7.95 -6.56
N THR A 176 -0.90 -8.30 -5.74
CA THR A 176 -0.83 -7.84 -4.35
C THR A 176 0.39 -6.94 -4.20
N ALA A 177 0.16 -5.66 -3.91
CA ALA A 177 1.20 -4.65 -3.76
C ALA A 177 1.22 -4.13 -2.33
N VAL A 178 2.41 -3.86 -1.80
CA VAL A 178 2.61 -3.24 -0.50
C VAL A 178 3.50 -2.02 -0.61
N GLY A 179 3.10 -0.95 0.06
CA GLY A 179 3.92 0.23 0.32
C GLY A 179 4.18 0.40 1.81
N PHE A 180 5.32 1.00 2.11
CA PHE A 180 5.82 1.23 3.47
C PHE A 180 5.86 2.73 3.74
N GLY A 181 5.47 3.12 4.94
CA GLY A 181 5.66 4.48 5.44
C GLY A 181 7.10 4.74 5.84
N LEU A 182 7.35 5.85 6.53
CA LEU A 182 8.60 6.23 7.20
C LEU A 182 9.02 5.21 8.27
N THR A 183 8.08 4.43 8.80
CA THR A 183 8.35 3.33 9.72
C THR A 183 7.80 2.03 9.18
N GLU A 184 8.50 0.91 9.44
CA GLU A 184 8.07 -0.44 9.00
C GLU A 184 6.73 -0.87 9.59
N LYS A 185 6.25 -0.18 10.63
CA LYS A 185 4.96 -0.44 11.29
C LYS A 185 3.78 0.12 10.50
N VAL A 186 4.00 1.11 9.64
CA VAL A 186 2.95 1.71 8.82
C VAL A 186 3.07 1.14 7.42
N THR A 187 2.15 0.23 7.09
CA THR A 187 2.08 -0.41 5.79
C THR A 187 0.69 -0.27 5.21
N VAL A 188 0.63 -0.20 3.89
CA VAL A 188 -0.62 -0.25 3.13
C VAL A 188 -0.47 -1.34 2.08
N MET A 189 -1.45 -2.24 2.03
CA MET A 189 -1.50 -3.31 1.03
C MET A 189 -2.70 -3.07 0.12
N LEU A 190 -2.46 -3.10 -1.17
CA LEU A 190 -3.46 -2.97 -2.22
C LEU A 190 -3.53 -4.27 -3.01
N GLN A 191 -4.72 -4.56 -3.53
CA GLN A 191 -4.95 -5.71 -4.38
C GLN A 191 -5.80 -5.30 -5.59
N SER A 192 -5.34 -5.65 -6.79
CA SER A 192 -6.13 -5.48 -8.02
C SER A 192 -6.19 -6.78 -8.81
N VAL A 193 -7.14 -6.85 -9.74
CA VAL A 193 -7.24 -7.95 -10.71
C VAL A 193 -7.08 -7.35 -12.10
N TYR A 194 -6.11 -7.85 -12.84
CA TYR A 194 -5.76 -7.43 -14.18
C TYR A 194 -6.19 -8.50 -15.19
N ARG A 195 -6.94 -8.09 -16.21
CA ARG A 195 -7.33 -8.93 -17.35
C ARG A 195 -6.41 -8.61 -18.53
N PRO A 196 -5.54 -9.53 -18.94
CA PRO A 196 -4.74 -9.33 -20.14
C PRO A 196 -5.59 -9.45 -21.40
N GLN A 197 -5.24 -8.68 -22.43
CA GLN A 197 -5.68 -8.96 -23.80
C GLN A 197 -4.86 -10.16 -24.29
N ALA A 198 -5.35 -11.37 -24.04
CA ALA A 198 -4.89 -12.52 -24.82
C ALA A 198 -5.64 -12.47 -26.15
N ASP A 199 -4.91 -12.56 -27.26
CA ASP A 199 -5.53 -12.72 -28.57
C ASP A 199 -6.55 -13.86 -28.48
N LYS A 200 -7.79 -13.56 -28.90
CA LYS A 200 -8.79 -14.61 -29.12
C LYS A 200 -8.15 -15.59 -30.11
N PRO A 201 -8.20 -16.91 -29.85
CA PRO A 201 -7.75 -17.89 -30.82
C PRO A 201 -8.50 -17.73 -32.15
#